data_AF-A0A1G8S282-F1
#
_entry.id   AF-A0A1G8S282-F1
#
_cell.length_a   1.000
_cell.length_b   1.000
_cell.length_c   1.000
_cell.angle_alpha   90.00
_cell.angle_beta   90.00
_cell.angle_gamma   90.00
#
_symmetry.space_group_name_H-M   'P 1'
#
loop_
_entity.id
_entity.type
_entity.pdbx_description
1 polymer ?
#
loop_
_entity_poly.entity_id
_entity_poly.type
_entity_poly.pdbx_seq_one_letter_code
_entity_poly.pdbx_strand_id
1 'polypeptide(L)'
;MEEKVFEEILKEHERRIYYFIHHLGIRDQGDEYYQEGLVALWEAYKTFDAAKGGFDTYANWKIKNAMIDRIRKANRHSEKEAYYKQMNTYKDGWEQPHEMVDEKLWEGIRHQLTNNQWKWVVQFIIEDKSVAQIAAKERVSQDTVKNWGRHAKRKLKTFAPLVDER
;
A
#
# COMPACT_ATOMS: atom_id res chain seq x y z
N MET A 1 19.30 -5.38 25.43
CA MET A 1 18.58 -6.52 26.03
C MET A 1 17.45 -6.98 25.12
N GLU A 2 16.62 -6.07 24.59
CA GLU A 2 15.57 -6.38 23.61
C GLU A 2 16.10 -6.98 22.29
N GLU A 3 17.26 -6.52 21.82
CA GLU A 3 17.86 -6.98 20.55
C GLU A 3 18.25 -8.48 20.57
N LYS A 4 18.82 -8.96 21.69
CA LYS A 4 19.15 -10.38 21.87
C LYS A 4 17.91 -11.29 21.90
N VAL A 5 16.81 -10.81 22.46
CA VAL A 5 15.54 -11.56 22.51
C VAL A 5 14.92 -11.66 21.11
N PHE A 6 15.05 -10.61 20.30
CA PHE A 6 14.56 -10.67 18.93
C PHE A 6 15.38 -11.58 18.03
N GLU A 7 16.71 -11.62 18.18
CA GLU A 7 17.55 -12.57 17.42
C GLU A 7 17.13 -14.03 17.66
N GLU A 8 16.74 -14.38 18.89
CA GLU A 8 16.23 -15.72 19.21
C GLU A 8 14.89 -15.99 18.54
N ILE A 9 13.95 -15.05 18.64
CA ILE A 9 12.65 -15.14 17.93
C ILE A 9 12.86 -15.24 16.42
N LEU A 10 13.78 -14.46 15.86
CA LEU A 10 14.09 -14.51 14.45
C LEU A 10 14.60 -15.90 14.06
N LYS A 11 15.54 -16.48 14.81
CA LYS A 11 16.04 -17.85 14.55
C LYS A 11 14.92 -18.89 14.55
N GLU A 12 13.93 -18.76 15.43
CA GLU A 12 12.79 -19.68 15.52
C GLU A 12 11.78 -19.51 14.37
N HIS A 13 11.63 -18.29 13.86
CA HIS A 13 10.58 -17.93 12.92
C HIS A 13 11.03 -17.62 11.50
N GLU A 14 12.34 -17.51 11.24
CA GLU A 14 12.91 -17.15 9.93
C GLU A 14 12.44 -18.09 8.81
N ARG A 15 12.37 -19.41 9.08
CA ARG A 15 11.87 -20.38 8.10
C ARG A 15 10.44 -20.10 7.64
N ARG A 16 9.63 -19.42 8.47
CA ARG A 16 8.25 -19.04 8.11
C ARG A 16 8.23 -17.90 7.09
N ILE A 17 9.20 -16.98 7.16
CA ILE A 17 9.36 -15.91 6.17
C ILE A 17 9.63 -16.53 4.80
N TYR A 18 10.66 -17.40 4.71
CA TYR A 18 10.96 -18.13 3.48
C TYR A 18 9.80 -19.01 3.02
N TYR A 19 9.12 -19.69 3.94
CA TYR A 19 7.92 -20.46 3.61
C TYR A 19 6.87 -19.60 2.90
N PHE A 20 6.55 -18.41 3.41
CA PHE A 20 5.57 -17.53 2.75
C PHE A 20 6.07 -16.96 1.43
N ILE A 21 7.35 -16.64 1.30
CA ILE A 21 7.95 -16.21 0.02
C ILE A 21 7.73 -17.29 -1.04
N HIS A 22 8.08 -18.53 -0.74
CA HIS A 22 7.90 -19.66 -1.66
C HIS A 22 6.43 -20.00 -1.90
N HIS A 23 5.62 -20.04 -0.84
CA HIS A 23 4.20 -20.41 -0.92
C HIS A 23 3.37 -19.41 -1.73
N LEU A 24 3.73 -18.12 -1.69
CA LEU A 24 3.11 -17.07 -2.50
C LEU A 24 3.70 -16.98 -3.91
N GLY A 25 4.66 -17.83 -4.28
CA GLY A 25 5.28 -17.84 -5.60
C GLY A 25 6.16 -16.62 -5.87
N ILE A 26 6.70 -15.98 -4.83
CA ILE A 26 7.51 -14.78 -4.94
C ILE A 26 8.92 -15.15 -5.39
N ARG A 27 9.42 -14.44 -6.42
CA ARG A 27 10.83 -14.50 -6.83
C ARG A 27 11.57 -13.30 -6.23
N ASP A 28 12.16 -13.51 -5.06
CA ASP A 28 12.76 -12.43 -4.26
C ASP A 28 14.26 -12.24 -4.56
N GLN A 29 14.60 -11.73 -5.74
CA GLN A 29 16.02 -11.62 -6.16
C GLN A 29 16.82 -10.57 -5.36
N GLY A 30 16.15 -9.66 -4.66
CA GLY A 30 16.77 -8.58 -3.87
C GLY A 30 16.45 -8.64 -2.39
N ASP A 31 15.92 -9.77 -1.90
CA ASP A 31 15.50 -9.99 -0.51
C ASP A 31 14.47 -8.97 0.02
N GLU A 32 13.78 -8.27 -0.88
CA GLU A 32 12.83 -7.23 -0.54
C GLU A 32 11.64 -7.78 0.25
N TYR A 33 11.16 -8.97 -0.12
CA TYR A 33 10.09 -9.63 0.60
C TYR A 33 10.61 -10.23 1.91
N TYR A 34 11.82 -10.78 1.92
CA TYR A 34 12.45 -11.21 3.17
C TYR A 34 12.55 -10.08 4.19
N GLN A 35 13.02 -8.89 3.79
CA GLN A 35 13.06 -7.70 4.66
C GLN A 35 11.66 -7.29 5.15
N GLU A 36 10.66 -7.32 4.27
CA GLU A 36 9.26 -7.06 4.67
C GLU A 36 8.78 -8.06 5.73
N GLY A 37 9.14 -9.35 5.57
CA GLY A 37 8.86 -10.39 6.54
C GLY A 37 9.54 -10.18 7.89
N LEU A 38 10.80 -9.72 7.89
CA LEU A 38 11.53 -9.37 9.10
C LEU A 38 10.85 -8.23 9.85
N VAL A 39 10.50 -7.16 9.15
CA VAL A 39 9.78 -6.01 9.74
C VAL A 39 8.44 -6.46 10.31
N ALA A 40 7.69 -7.28 9.59
CA ALA A 40 6.40 -7.80 10.06
C ALA A 40 6.53 -8.70 11.30
N LEU A 41 7.59 -9.52 11.38
CA LEU A 41 7.89 -10.35 12.55
C LEU A 41 8.28 -9.48 13.75
N TRP A 42 9.09 -8.44 13.55
CA TRP A 42 9.44 -7.47 14.59
C TRP A 42 8.21 -6.73 15.13
N GLU A 43 7.32 -6.29 14.24
CA GLU A 43 6.04 -5.71 14.65
C GLU A 43 5.20 -6.71 15.44
N ALA A 44 5.10 -7.96 14.97
CA ALA A 44 4.34 -9.00 15.64
C ALA A 44 4.86 -9.21 17.07
N TYR A 45 6.18 -9.23 17.27
CA TYR A 45 6.80 -9.31 18.58
C TYR A 45 6.39 -8.14 19.49
N LYS A 46 6.50 -6.90 19.00
CA LYS A 46 6.18 -5.70 19.79
C LYS A 46 4.71 -5.56 20.15
N THR A 47 3.81 -6.07 19.31
CA THR A 47 2.35 -5.88 19.48
C THR A 47 1.63 -7.15 19.89
N PHE A 48 2.38 -8.22 20.22
CA PHE A 48 1.78 -9.47 20.64
C PHE A 48 1.02 -9.31 21.97
N ASP A 49 -0.12 -9.98 22.04
CA ASP A 49 -1.01 -9.98 23.19
C ASP A 49 -1.45 -11.42 23.43
N ALA A 50 -0.92 -12.03 24.50
CA ALA A 50 -1.16 -13.43 24.83
C ALA A 50 -2.65 -13.73 25.12
N ALA A 51 -3.46 -12.73 25.46
CA ALA A 51 -4.89 -12.90 25.66
C ALA A 51 -5.65 -13.15 24.33
N LYS A 52 -5.04 -12.85 23.18
CA LYS A 52 -5.65 -12.98 21.84
C LYS A 52 -5.21 -14.22 21.07
N GLY A 53 -4.35 -15.06 21.65
CA GLY A 53 -3.91 -16.33 21.06
C GLY A 53 -2.40 -16.55 21.12
N GLY A 54 -1.92 -17.58 20.41
CA GLY A 54 -0.50 -17.93 20.37
C GLY A 54 0.33 -17.03 19.45
N PHE A 55 1.58 -16.77 19.84
CA PHE A 55 2.50 -15.91 19.08
C PHE A 55 2.73 -16.41 17.65
N ASP A 56 2.96 -17.71 17.47
CA ASP A 56 3.14 -18.35 16.18
C ASP A 56 2.05 -18.03 15.16
N THR A 57 0.79 -18.14 15.60
CA THR A 57 -0.38 -17.86 14.75
C THR A 57 -0.42 -16.38 14.39
N TYR A 58 -0.14 -15.50 15.36
CA TYR A 58 -0.12 -14.06 15.15
C TYR A 58 1.01 -13.61 14.22
N ALA A 59 2.23 -14.11 14.42
CA ALA A 59 3.39 -13.86 13.59
C ALA A 59 3.16 -14.35 12.16
N ASN A 60 2.63 -15.57 11.98
CA ASN A 60 2.28 -16.10 10.65
C ASN A 60 1.27 -15.20 9.93
N TRP A 61 0.23 -14.76 10.64
CA TRP A 61 -0.78 -13.86 10.10
C TRP A 61 -0.18 -12.51 9.70
N LYS A 62 0.66 -11.91 10.56
CA LYS A 62 1.36 -10.64 10.30
C LYS A 62 2.27 -10.73 9.08
N ILE A 63 3.17 -11.72 9.04
CA ILE A 63 4.11 -11.93 7.94
C ILE A 63 3.35 -12.14 6.62
N LYS A 64 2.38 -13.06 6.59
CA LYS A 64 1.61 -13.34 5.38
C LYS A 64 0.90 -12.09 4.85
N ASN A 65 0.28 -11.29 5.72
CA ASN A 65 -0.43 -10.08 5.29
C ASN A 65 0.52 -9.00 4.78
N ALA A 66 1.70 -8.84 5.40
CA ALA A 66 2.71 -7.91 4.92
C ALA A 66 3.16 -8.26 3.49
N MET A 67 3.43 -9.55 3.22
CA MET A 67 3.77 -10.01 1.87
C MET A 67 2.65 -9.74 0.87
N ILE A 68 1.40 -10.06 1.23
CA ILE A 68 0.23 -9.82 0.37
C ILE A 68 0.06 -8.32 0.07
N ASP A 69 0.24 -7.45 1.06
CA ASP A 69 0.14 -6.01 0.89
C ASP A 69 1.27 -5.47 0.00
N ARG A 70 2.49 -6.01 0.13
CA ARG A 70 3.60 -5.70 -0.78
C ARG A 70 3.33 -6.15 -2.21
N ILE A 71 2.83 -7.37 -2.43
CA ILE A 71 2.42 -7.86 -3.77
C ILE A 71 1.37 -6.92 -4.38
N ARG A 72 0.34 -6.56 -3.60
CA ARG A 72 -0.72 -5.65 -4.06
C ARG A 72 -0.15 -4.29 -4.44
N LYS A 73 0.84 -3.77 -3.70
CA LYS A 73 1.51 -2.51 -4.00
C LYS A 73 2.31 -2.61 -5.29
N ALA A 74 3.10 -3.68 -5.47
CA ALA A 74 3.87 -3.93 -6.69
C ALA A 74 2.95 -4.02 -7.93
N ASN A 75 1.81 -4.72 -7.81
CA ASN A 75 0.84 -4.82 -8.90
C ASN A 75 0.25 -3.46 -9.27
N ARG A 76 -0.15 -2.64 -8.30
CA ARG A 76 -0.65 -1.27 -8.55
C ARG A 76 0.39 -0.42 -9.26
N HIS A 77 1.65 -0.51 -8.84
CA HIS A 77 2.75 0.21 -9.47
C HIS A 77 2.95 -0.25 -10.92
N SER A 78 2.97 -1.56 -11.18
CA SER A 78 3.07 -2.11 -12.53
C SER A 78 1.91 -1.71 -13.44
N GLU A 79 0.67 -1.68 -12.92
CA GLU A 79 -0.51 -1.22 -13.66
C GLU A 79 -0.38 0.28 -14.03
N LYS A 80 0.09 1.10 -13.09
CA LYS A 80 0.32 2.54 -13.29
C LYS A 80 1.39 2.78 -14.37
N GLU A 81 2.51 2.07 -14.29
CA GLU A 81 3.59 2.11 -15.28
C GLU A 81 3.10 1.68 -16.67
N ALA A 82 2.32 0.60 -16.77
CA ALA A 82 1.76 0.13 -18.03
C ALA A 82 0.79 1.16 -18.64
N TYR A 83 -0.06 1.79 -17.82
CA TYR A 83 -0.96 2.85 -18.25
C TYR A 83 -0.19 4.07 -18.80
N TYR A 84 0.85 4.54 -18.10
CA TYR A 84 1.66 5.65 -18.58
C TYR A 84 2.39 5.32 -19.88
N LYS A 85 2.96 4.11 -19.97
CA LYS A 85 3.59 3.65 -21.22
C LYS A 85 2.58 3.68 -22.36
N GLN A 86 1.38 3.12 -22.18
CA GLN A 86 0.33 3.12 -23.20
C GLN A 86 -0.10 4.54 -23.61
N MET A 87 -0.22 5.47 -22.66
CA MET A 87 -0.60 6.85 -22.96
C MET A 87 0.49 7.59 -23.74
N ASN A 88 1.76 7.25 -23.49
CA ASN A 88 2.93 7.85 -24.12
C ASN A 88 3.29 7.22 -25.48
N THR A 89 2.89 5.98 -25.78
CA THR A 89 3.10 5.40 -27.12
C THR A 89 2.35 6.16 -28.24
N TYR A 90 1.43 7.07 -27.89
CA TYR A 90 0.70 7.94 -28.82
C TYR A 90 1.30 9.35 -28.96
N LYS A 91 2.33 9.72 -28.18
CA LYS A 91 2.99 11.03 -28.28
C LYS A 91 4.48 10.83 -28.52
N ASP A 92 4.89 10.99 -29.78
CA ASP A 92 6.31 11.11 -30.15
C ASP A 92 6.93 12.28 -29.37
N GLY A 93 8.04 12.02 -28.68
CA GLY A 93 8.82 13.06 -28.00
C GLY A 93 8.73 12.96 -26.47
N TRP A 94 9.84 12.51 -25.89
CA TRP A 94 10.05 12.57 -24.45
C TRP A 94 10.20 14.02 -23.99
N GLU A 95 9.21 14.50 -23.26
CA GLU A 95 9.49 15.27 -22.05
C GLU A 95 8.94 14.43 -20.90
N GLN A 96 9.80 14.06 -19.94
CA GLN A 96 9.25 13.67 -18.64
C GLN A 96 8.33 14.81 -18.21
N PRO A 97 7.08 14.56 -17.77
CA PRO A 97 6.31 15.60 -17.14
C PRO A 97 7.21 16.17 -16.05
N HIS A 98 7.66 17.41 -16.24
CA HIS A 98 8.32 18.14 -15.18
C HIS A 98 7.35 18.02 -14.01
N GLU A 99 7.80 17.60 -12.82
CA GLU A 99 6.98 17.62 -11.61
C GLU A 99 6.63 19.07 -11.28
N MET A 100 5.77 19.70 -12.08
CA MET A 100 4.99 20.83 -11.66
C MET A 100 3.93 20.21 -10.76
N VAL A 101 4.26 20.18 -9.47
CA VAL A 101 3.22 20.16 -8.44
C VAL A 101 2.44 21.45 -8.66
N ASP A 102 1.41 21.38 -9.50
CA ASP A 102 0.47 22.48 -9.63
C ASP A 102 -0.32 22.54 -8.33
N GLU A 103 0.20 23.33 -7.40
CA GLU A 103 -0.37 23.53 -6.07
C GLU A 103 -1.83 24.00 -6.19
N LYS A 104 -2.15 24.81 -7.21
CA LYS A 104 -3.52 25.26 -7.48
C LYS A 104 -4.40 24.13 -7.97
N LEU A 105 -3.88 23.21 -8.80
CA LEU A 105 -4.61 22.00 -9.19
C LEU A 105 -4.94 21.14 -7.97
N TRP A 106 -3.97 20.90 -7.09
CA TRP A 106 -4.18 20.09 -5.88
C TRP A 106 -5.13 20.74 -4.89
N GLU A 107 -5.05 22.06 -4.70
CA GLU A 107 -6.05 22.82 -3.95
C GLU A 107 -7.43 22.69 -4.57
N GLY A 108 -7.55 22.85 -5.89
CA GLY A 108 -8.81 22.69 -6.62
C GLY A 108 -9.42 21.30 -6.42
N ILE A 109 -8.62 20.24 -6.54
CA ILE A 109 -9.04 18.87 -6.28
C ILE A 109 -9.53 18.70 -4.83
N ARG A 110 -8.76 19.21 -3.86
CA ARG A 110 -9.10 19.10 -2.44
C ARG A 110 -10.45 19.76 -2.15
N HIS A 111 -10.72 20.95 -2.70
CA HIS A 111 -11.98 21.66 -2.49
C HIS A 111 -13.22 20.93 -3.04
N GLN A 112 -13.06 20.08 -4.06
CA GLN A 112 -14.16 19.29 -4.61
C GLN A 112 -14.51 18.06 -3.76
N LEU A 113 -13.57 17.62 -2.92
CA LEU A 113 -13.69 16.38 -2.16
C LEU A 113 -14.12 16.65 -0.71
N THR A 114 -14.90 15.74 -0.13
CA THR A 114 -15.13 15.76 1.31
C THR A 114 -13.86 15.35 2.05
N ASN A 115 -13.75 15.67 3.34
CA ASN A 115 -12.60 15.25 4.16
C ASN A 115 -12.29 13.76 4.05
N ASN A 116 -13.31 12.90 4.03
CA ASN A 116 -13.14 11.45 3.91
C ASN A 116 -12.69 11.02 2.49
N GLN A 117 -13.18 11.70 1.45
CA GLN A 117 -12.73 11.47 0.08
C GLN A 117 -11.28 11.92 -0.12
N TRP A 118 -10.91 13.06 0.47
CA TRP A 118 -9.53 13.57 0.47
C TRP A 118 -8.58 12.64 1.24
N LYS A 119 -9.01 12.16 2.42
CA LYS A 119 -8.27 11.12 3.17
C LYS A 119 -8.00 9.89 2.31
N TRP A 120 -8.98 9.46 1.51
CA TRP A 120 -8.77 8.36 0.56
C TRP A 120 -7.74 8.72 -0.51
N VAL A 121 -7.79 9.92 -1.12
CA VAL A 121 -6.79 10.35 -2.10
C VAL A 121 -5.39 10.30 -1.49
N VAL A 122 -5.17 10.96 -0.35
CA VAL A 122 -3.86 11.00 0.29
C VAL A 122 -3.39 9.59 0.65
N GLN A 123 -4.20 8.82 1.37
CA GLN A 123 -3.72 7.56 1.93
C GLN A 123 -3.65 6.43 0.90
N PHE A 124 -4.59 6.36 -0.05
CA PHE A 124 -4.64 5.28 -1.04
C PHE A 124 -3.82 5.59 -2.29
N ILE A 125 -3.87 6.82 -2.80
CA ILE A 125 -3.23 7.20 -4.07
C ILE A 125 -1.81 7.72 -3.84
N ILE A 126 -1.59 8.57 -2.84
CA ILE A 126 -0.28 9.20 -2.60
C ILE A 126 0.60 8.31 -1.72
N GLU A 127 0.08 7.83 -0.59
CA GLU A 127 0.83 6.98 0.36
C GLU A 127 0.80 5.48 0.01
N ASP A 128 0.10 5.10 -1.06
CA ASP A 128 -0.01 3.70 -1.53
C ASP A 128 -0.55 2.68 -0.51
N LYS A 129 -1.31 3.12 0.50
CA LYS A 129 -1.86 2.23 1.53
C LYS A 129 -2.96 1.34 0.98
N SER A 130 -3.03 0.12 1.50
CA SER A 130 -4.13 -0.79 1.21
C SER A 130 -5.44 -0.32 1.85
N VAL A 131 -6.57 -0.71 1.27
CA VAL A 131 -7.91 -0.42 1.84
C VAL A 131 -8.00 -0.91 3.29
N ALA A 132 -7.37 -2.05 3.61
CA ALA A 132 -7.34 -2.60 4.95
C ALA A 132 -6.54 -1.72 5.92
N GLN A 133 -5.37 -1.23 5.50
CA GLN A 133 -4.54 -0.32 6.31
C GLN A 133 -5.26 1.00 6.60
N ILE A 134 -5.93 1.58 5.61
CA ILE A 134 -6.71 2.81 5.78
C ILE A 134 -7.88 2.58 6.72
N ALA A 135 -8.61 1.47 6.54
CA ALA A 135 -9.74 1.11 7.39
C ALA A 135 -9.32 0.96 8.86
N ALA A 136 -8.20 0.28 9.12
CA ALA A 136 -7.64 0.14 10.46
C ALA A 136 -7.22 1.49 11.05
N LYS A 137 -6.50 2.32 10.29
CA LYS A 137 -6.02 3.64 10.75
C LYS A 137 -7.16 4.61 11.07
N GLU A 138 -8.18 4.64 10.22
CA GLU A 138 -9.33 5.55 10.36
C GLU A 138 -10.46 4.95 11.23
N ARG A 139 -10.30 3.71 11.71
CA ARG A 139 -11.27 2.98 12.54
C ARG A 139 -12.65 2.85 11.88
N VAL A 140 -12.67 2.51 10.59
CA VAL A 140 -13.88 2.32 9.78
C VAL A 140 -13.85 0.95 9.09
N SER A 141 -14.97 0.54 8.48
CA SER A 141 -14.99 -0.68 7.67
C SER A 141 -14.26 -0.49 6.35
N GLN A 142 -13.72 -1.58 5.78
CA GLN A 142 -13.10 -1.55 4.45
C GLN A 142 -14.08 -1.06 3.37
N ASP A 143 -15.36 -1.38 3.49
CA ASP A 143 -16.38 -0.92 2.54
C ASP A 143 -16.63 0.59 2.65
N THR A 144 -16.48 1.16 3.84
CA THR A 144 -16.51 2.62 4.02
C THR A 144 -15.38 3.28 3.24
N VAL A 145 -14.16 2.76 3.32
CA VAL A 145 -13.00 3.26 2.55
C VAL A 145 -13.21 3.09 1.04
N LYS A 146 -13.73 1.94 0.59
CA LYS A 146 -14.09 1.74 -0.83
C LYS A 146 -15.13 2.73 -1.30
N ASN A 147 -16.12 3.06 -0.46
CA ASN A 147 -17.14 4.07 -0.77
C ASN A 147 -16.51 5.45 -0.92
N TRP A 148 -15.60 5.86 -0.02
CA TRP A 148 -14.86 7.11 -0.16
C TRP A 148 -14.16 7.22 -1.52
N GLY A 149 -13.45 6.16 -1.92
CA GLY A 149 -12.80 6.10 -3.23
C GLY A 149 -13.76 6.13 -4.41
N ARG A 150 -14.88 5.39 -4.35
CA ARG A 150 -15.90 5.41 -5.42
C ARG A 150 -16.45 6.82 -5.65
N HIS A 151 -16.79 7.52 -4.57
CA HIS A 151 -17.34 8.87 -4.68
C HIS A 151 -16.27 9.90 -5.06
N ALA A 152 -15.04 9.77 -4.56
CA ALA A 152 -13.92 10.61 -4.97
C ALA A 152 -13.65 10.48 -6.48
N LYS A 153 -13.50 9.25 -7.00
CA LYS A 153 -13.27 8.99 -8.43
C LYS A 153 -14.35 9.61 -9.31
N ARG A 154 -15.63 9.56 -8.91
CA ARG A 154 -16.73 10.17 -9.68
C ARG A 154 -16.55 11.68 -9.81
N LYS A 155 -16.18 12.35 -8.72
CA LYS A 155 -15.96 13.81 -8.72
C LYS A 155 -14.70 14.21 -9.48
N LEU A 156 -13.63 13.44 -9.34
CA LEU A 156 -12.38 13.67 -10.08
C LEU A 156 -12.58 13.53 -11.59
N LYS A 157 -13.41 12.58 -12.04
CA LYS A 157 -13.76 12.40 -13.45
C LYS A 157 -14.53 13.56 -14.07
N THR A 158 -15.19 14.39 -13.26
CA THR A 158 -15.95 15.56 -13.73
C THR A 158 -15.22 16.86 -13.45
N PHE A 159 -14.03 16.82 -12.86
CA PHE A 159 -13.29 18.01 -12.49
C PHE A 159 -12.57 18.56 -13.73
N ALA A 160 -13.05 19.69 -14.25
CA ALA A 160 -12.64 20.25 -15.54
C ALA A 160 -11.11 20.35 -15.74
N PRO A 161 -10.28 20.75 -14.75
CA PRO A 161 -8.82 20.75 -14.94
C PRO A 161 -8.17 19.36 -15.15
N LEU A 162 -8.88 18.27 -14.88
CA LEU A 162 -8.47 16.89 -15.14
C LEU A 162 -9.18 16.28 -16.35
N VAL A 163 -10.18 16.97 -16.90
CA VAL A 163 -10.92 16.57 -18.10
C VAL A 163 -10.38 17.45 -19.22
N ASP A 164 -9.32 16.98 -19.86
CA ASP A 164 -8.74 17.60 -21.06
C ASP A 164 -9.89 18.04 -22.00
N GLU A 165 -9.93 19.32 -22.35
CA GLU A 165 -10.87 19.85 -23.34
C GLU A 165 -10.59 19.13 -24.66
N ARG A 166 -11.51 18.24 -25.05
CA ARG A 166 -11.55 17.66 -26.39
C ARG A 166 -11.85 18.71 -27.44
#